data_AF-A0A0Q4UEH6-F1
#
_entry.id   AF-A0A0Q4UEH6-F1
#
_cell.length_a   1.000
_cell.length_b   1.000
_cell.length_c   1.000
_cell.angle_alpha   90.00
_cell.angle_beta   90.00
_cell.angle_gamma   90.00
#
_symmetry.space_group_name_H-M   'P 1'
#
loop_
_entity.id
_entity.type
_entity.pdbx_description
1 polymer ?
#
loop_
_entity_poly.entity_id
_entity_poly.type
_entity_poly.pdbx_seq_one_letter_code
_entity_poly.pdbx_strand_id
1 'polypeptide(L)' 'MEIGPDEVDVVTLFMALTSQWRFHAMGGRLGLDYAAVRPTADMLAIAMTADLFLDLQMMERAALIALA' A
#
# COMPACT_ATOMS: atom_id res chain seq x y z
N MET A 1 1.18 -15.93 9.66
CA MET A 1 2.10 -14.82 9.41
C MET A 1 1.83 -13.81 10.52
N GLU A 2 2.82 -13.59 11.37
CA GLU A 2 2.76 -12.59 12.44
C GLU A 2 3.38 -11.32 11.88
N ILE A 3 2.76 -10.16 12.14
CA ILE A 3 3.27 -8.86 11.71
C ILE A 3 4.12 -8.33 12.85
N GLY A 4 5.39 -8.03 12.58
CA GLY A 4 6.27 -7.44 13.57
C GLY A 4 5.84 -6.01 13.94
N PRO A 5 6.21 -5.49 15.12
CA PRO A 5 5.80 -4.15 15.56
C PRO A 5 6.21 -3.04 14.58
N ASP A 6 7.34 -3.19 13.89
CA ASP A 6 7.84 -2.22 12.91
C ASP A 6 7.09 -2.28 11.56
N GLU A 7 6.37 -3.36 11.29
CA GLU A 7 5.65 -3.61 10.03
C GLU A 7 4.16 -3.24 10.15
N VAL A 8 3.65 -3.01 11.37
CA VAL A 8 2.23 -2.75 11.63
C VAL A 8 1.74 -1.56 10.80
N ASP A 9 2.49 -0.48 10.75
CA ASP A 9 2.09 0.74 10.04
C ASP A 9 2.01 0.52 8.52
N VAL A 10 3.01 -0.13 7.91
CA VAL A 10 2.99 -0.36 6.45
C VAL A 10 1.87 -1.32 6.06
N VAL A 11 1.67 -2.40 6.83
CA VAL A 11 0.58 -3.34 6.55
C VAL A 11 -0.77 -2.66 6.74
N THR A 12 -0.95 -1.89 7.82
CA THR A 12 -2.21 -1.18 8.08
C THR A 12 -2.53 -0.20 6.95
N LEU A 13 -1.54 0.59 6.52
CA LEU A 13 -1.69 1.53 5.41
C LEU A 13 -1.99 0.80 4.09
N PHE A 14 -1.24 -0.26 3.77
CA PHE A 14 -1.46 -1.05 2.56
C PHE A 14 -2.86 -1.65 2.50
N MET A 15 -3.34 -2.20 3.62
CA MET A 15 -4.68 -2.76 3.72
C MET A 15 -5.77 -1.69 3.59
N ALA A 16 -5.57 -0.50 4.15
CA ALA A 16 -6.50 0.62 4.00
C ALA A 16 -6.62 1.10 2.54
N LEU A 17 -5.55 0.95 1.74
CA LEU A 17 -5.51 1.32 0.32
C LEU A 17 -6.11 0.27 -0.62
N THR A 18 -6.74 -0.80 -0.10
CA THR A 18 -7.34 -1.87 -0.92
C THR A 18 -8.37 -1.37 -1.95
N SER A 19 -9.08 -0.28 -1.65
CA SER A 19 -10.05 0.34 -2.57
C SER A 19 -9.42 1.33 -3.55
N GLN A 20 -8.14 1.65 -3.39
CA GLN A 20 -7.43 2.71 -4.11
C GLN A 20 -6.50 2.15 -5.21
N TRP A 21 -6.76 0.93 -5.67
CA TRP A 21 -6.02 0.35 -6.78
C TRP A 21 -6.47 0.94 -8.11
N ARG A 22 -5.50 1.28 -8.95
CA ARG A 22 -5.71 1.65 -10.35
C ARG A 22 -5.76 0.38 -11.18
N PHE A 23 -6.71 0.35 -12.11
CA PHE A 23 -6.94 -0.78 -13.00
C PHE A 23 -6.73 -0.37 -14.46
N HIS A 24 -6.23 -1.29 -15.27
CA HIS A 24 -6.17 -1.10 -16.72
C HIS A 24 -7.57 -1.30 -17.32
N ALA A 25 -7.88 -0.59 -18.42
CA ALA A 25 -9.20 -0.63 -19.05
C ALA A 25 -9.61 -2.03 -19.53
N MET A 26 -8.64 -2.90 -19.81
CA MET A 26 -8.85 -4.29 -20.24
C MET A 26 -8.74 -5.32 -19.09
N GLY A 27 -8.76 -4.86 -17.84
CA GLY A 27 -8.57 -5.69 -16.64
C GLY A 27 -7.14 -5.71 -16.13
N GLY A 28 -6.94 -6.18 -14.90
CA GLY A 28 -5.64 -6.20 -14.22
C GLY A 28 -5.34 -4.93 -13.43
N ARG A 29 -4.52 -5.06 -12.37
CA ARG A 29 -4.08 -3.98 -11.50
C ARG A 29 -2.81 -3.33 -12.08
N LEU A 30 -2.76 -2.01 -12.12
CA LEU A 30 -1.57 -1.24 -12.49
C LEU A 30 -0.70 -0.89 -11.28
N GLY A 31 -1.33 -0.71 -10.11
CA GLY A 31 -0.69 -0.25 -8.88
C GLY A 31 -1.68 0.51 -8.01
N LEU A 32 -1.24 0.97 -6.84
CA LEU A 32 -1.94 1.89 -5.96
C LEU A 32 -2.01 3.29 -6.58
N ASP A 33 -3.09 4.02 -6.27
CA ASP A 33 -3.12 5.44 -6.50
C ASP A 33 -2.29 6.18 -5.44
N TYR A 34 -1.09 6.60 -5.82
CA TYR A 34 -0.16 7.31 -4.95
C TYR A 34 -0.71 8.64 -4.43
N ALA A 35 -1.72 9.24 -5.09
CA ALA A 35 -2.38 10.43 -4.59
C ALA A 35 -3.23 10.14 -3.33
N ALA A 36 -3.71 8.90 -3.17
CA ALA A 36 -4.49 8.47 -2.01
C ALA A 36 -3.61 8.06 -0.81
N VAL A 37 -2.34 7.70 -1.04
CA VAL A 37 -1.43 7.18 -0.01
C VAL A 37 -1.29 8.16 1.16
N ARG A 38 -0.91 9.41 0.89
CA ARG A 38 -0.66 10.39 1.96
C ARG A 38 -1.94 10.75 2.73
N PRO A 39 -3.08 11.07 2.08
CA PRO A 39 -4.34 11.29 2.79
C PRO A 39 -4.76 10.09 3.66
N THR A 40 -4.61 8.86 3.18
CA THR A 40 -4.94 7.66 3.98
C THR A 40 -4.02 7.51 5.18
N ALA A 41 -2.70 7.72 5.02
CA ALA A 41 -1.76 7.69 6.14
C ALA A 41 -2.10 8.76 7.20
N ASP A 42 -2.39 9.99 6.76
CA ASP A 42 -2.78 11.08 7.66
C ASP A 42 -4.09 10.76 8.42
N MET A 43 -5.09 10.15 7.76
CA MET A 43 -6.33 9.71 8.42
C MET A 43 -6.13 8.62 9.47
N LEU A 44 -5.11 7.77 9.30
CA LEU A 44 -4.75 6.70 10.23
C LEU A 44 -3.75 7.17 11.32
N ALA A 45 -3.35 8.45 11.29
CA ALA A 45 -2.28 9.00 12.12
C ALA A 45 -0.94 8.25 11.97
N ILE A 46 -0.68 7.68 10.78
CA ILE A 46 0.57 7.01 10.44
C ILE A 46 1.53 8.04 9.85
N ALA A 47 2.72 8.15 10.44
CA ALA A 47 3.73 9.09 9.98
C ALA A 47 4.39 8.59 8.68
N MET A 48 4.26 9.35 7.59
CA MET A 48 4.95 9.00 6.36
C MET A 48 6.45 9.32 6.42
N THR A 49 7.27 8.26 6.44
CA THR A 49 8.74 8.32 6.30
C THR A 49 9.18 7.76 4.94
N ALA A 50 10.45 7.96 4.59
CA ALA A 50 11.02 7.36 3.38
C ALA A 50 11.01 5.82 3.44
N ASP A 51 11.34 5.25 4.60
CA ASP A 51 11.36 3.79 4.80
C ASP A 51 9.96 3.19 4.68
N LEU A 52 8.97 3.79 5.34
CA LEU A 52 7.56 3.35 5.25
C LEU A 52 7.06 3.42 3.79
N PHE A 53 7.46 4.45 3.05
CA PHE A 53 7.12 4.57 1.64
C PHE A 53 7.74 3.44 0.81
N LEU A 54 9.02 3.13 1.03
CA LEU A 54 9.71 2.03 0.35
C LEU A 54 9.09 0.67 0.69
N ASP A 55 8.72 0.45 1.95
CA ASP A 55 8.04 -0.76 2.39
C ASP A 55 6.68 -0.92 1.70
N LEU A 56 5.92 0.18 1.56
CA LEU A 56 4.65 0.19 0.84
C LEU A 56 4.83 -0.20 -0.63
N GLN A 57 5.89 0.29 -1.29
CA GLN A 57 6.22 -0.10 -2.66
C GLN A 57 6.60 -1.58 -2.77
N MET A 58 7.28 -2.14 -1.77
CA MET A 58 7.60 -3.57 -1.74
C MET A 58 6.33 -4.42 -1.62
N MET A 59 5.39 -4.02 -0.75
CA MET A 59 4.09 -4.69 -0.64
C MET A 59 3.27 -4.59 -1.94
N GLU A 60 3.24 -3.42 -2.58
CA GLU A 60 2.59 -3.22 -3.88
C GLU A 60 3.15 -4.17 -4.94
N ARG A 61 4.47 -4.25 -5.08
CA ARG A 61 5.13 -5.14 -6.05
C ARG A 61 4.82 -6.60 -5.77
N ALA A 62 4.87 -7.03 -4.50
CA ALA A 62 4.54 -8.39 -4.12
C ALA A 62 3.08 -8.74 -4.45
N ALA A 63 2.15 -7.81 -4.20
CA ALA A 63 0.74 -7.99 -4.54
C ALA A 63 0.48 -8.05 -6.05
N LEU A 64 1.17 -7.21 -6.84
CA LEU A 64 1.11 -7.27 -8.30
C LEU A 64 1.58 -8.62 -8.84
N ILE A 65 2.65 -9.20 -8.27
CA ILE A 65 3.14 -10.52 -8.65
C ILE A 65 2.16 -11.62 -8.26
N ALA A 66 1.55 -11.53 -7.07
CA ALA A 66 0.61 -12.55 -6.58
C ALA A 66 -0.76 -12.54 -7.30
N LEU A 67 -1.11 -11.42 -7.94
CA LEU A 67 -2.39 -11.21 -8.64
C LEU A 67 -2.25 -11.23 -10.17
N ALA A 68 -1.04 -11.45 -10.69
CA ALA A 68 -0.76 -11.66 -12.10
C ALA A 68 -1.26 -13.04 -12.56
#